data_AF-A0A8B6C2G3-F1
#
_entry.id   AF-A0A8B6C2G3-F1
#
_cell.length_a   1.000
_cell.length_b   1.000
_cell.length_c   1.000
_cell.angle_alpha   90.00
_cell.angle_beta   90.00
_cell.angle_gamma   90.00
#
_symmetry.space_group_name_H-M   'P 1'
#
loop_
_entity.id
_entity.type
_entity.pdbx_description
1 polymer ?
#
loop_
_entity_poly.entity_id
_entity_poly.type
_entity_poly.pdbx_seq_one_letter_code
_entity_poly.pdbx_strand_id
1 'polypeptide(L)'
;MLPDDIQSYWNFRDEITVIDYFTKANTCVPSEVVSDNGPQSVCANFKDFSHEWDFIHTTSSPRYAQSNGEAERYVQIIKDMFKKAEEGQSDIYISLREYPASPIEGIGLTPAQLLFNRQLKTKLPMSTELLELKAFGPKQKELMERQKR
;
A
#
# COMPACT_ATOMS: atom_id res chain seq x y z
N MET A 1 -3.17 -14.43 -15.45
CA MET A 1 -2.27 -15.23 -14.61
C MET A 1 -1.09 -14.32 -14.32
N LEU A 2 -0.80 -14.03 -13.05
CA LEU A 2 0.33 -13.16 -12.70
C LEU A 2 1.64 -13.87 -13.08
N PRO A 3 2.71 -13.13 -13.41
CA PRO A 3 3.96 -13.77 -13.77
C PRO A 3 4.51 -14.55 -12.58
N ASP A 4 4.96 -15.78 -12.84
CA ASP A 4 5.54 -16.68 -11.84
C ASP A 4 6.93 -16.22 -11.35
N ASP A 5 7.49 -15.15 -11.92
CA ASP A 5 8.83 -14.66 -11.64
C ASP A 5 8.85 -13.34 -10.88
N ILE A 6 9.70 -13.24 -9.85
CA ILE A 6 9.91 -11.99 -9.12
C ILE A 6 10.52 -10.91 -10.05
N GLN A 7 11.24 -11.32 -11.12
CA GLN A 7 11.86 -10.45 -12.11
C GLN A 7 10.88 -9.52 -12.84
N SER A 8 9.66 -9.99 -13.11
CA SER A 8 8.59 -9.15 -13.69
C SER A 8 8.15 -8.03 -12.73
N TYR A 9 8.13 -8.28 -11.42
CA TYR A 9 7.85 -7.27 -10.39
C TYR A 9 8.95 -6.21 -10.29
N TRP A 10 10.19 -6.53 -10.68
CA TRP A 10 11.28 -5.55 -10.76
C TRP A 10 11.13 -4.59 -11.95
N ASN A 11 10.39 -4.99 -12.98
CA ASN A 11 10.14 -4.20 -14.18
C ASN A 11 8.74 -3.57 -14.14
N PHE A 12 8.52 -2.67 -13.16
CA PHE A 12 7.36 -1.78 -13.01
C PHE A 12 7.27 -0.76 -14.18
N ARG A 13 7.32 -1.22 -15.42
CA ARG A 13 7.35 -0.39 -16.64
C ARG A 13 6.03 -0.41 -17.40
N ASP A 14 5.19 -1.41 -17.18
CA ASP A 14 3.95 -1.58 -17.91
C ASP A 14 2.75 -1.04 -17.12
N GLU A 15 2.07 -0.05 -17.71
CA GLU A 15 0.87 0.62 -17.17
C GLU A 15 -0.26 -0.35 -16.77
N ILE A 16 -0.45 -1.44 -17.51
CA ILE A 16 -1.46 -2.46 -17.25
C ILE A 16 -1.16 -3.20 -15.94
N THR A 17 0.11 -3.46 -15.65
CA THR A 17 0.56 -4.14 -14.42
C THR A 17 0.33 -3.28 -13.19
N VAL A 18 0.49 -1.96 -13.32
CA VAL A 18 0.22 -1.00 -12.22
C VAL A 18 -1.27 -1.01 -11.85
N ILE A 19 -2.15 -0.96 -12.85
CA ILE A 19 -3.61 -0.98 -12.67
C ILE A 19 -4.08 -2.33 -12.09
N ASP A 20 -3.58 -3.44 -12.62
CA ASP A 20 -3.91 -4.78 -12.12
C ASP A 20 -3.44 -5.00 -10.68
N TYR A 21 -2.25 -4.49 -10.33
CA TYR A 21 -1.76 -4.55 -8.96
C TYR A 21 -2.61 -3.68 -8.01
N PHE A 22 -2.95 -2.45 -8.43
CA PHE A 22 -3.78 -1.55 -7.64
C PHE A 22 -5.13 -2.19 -7.28
N THR A 23 -5.76 -2.86 -8.24
CA THR A 23 -7.07 -3.49 -8.05
C THR A 23 -7.00 -4.79 -7.25
N LYS A 24 -5.92 -5.57 -7.37
CA LYS A 24 -5.79 -6.86 -6.65
C LYS A 24 -5.21 -6.74 -5.25
N ALA A 25 -4.30 -5.80 -5.02
CA ALA A 25 -3.60 -5.66 -3.75
C ALA A 25 -4.38 -4.80 -2.75
N ASN A 26 -5.15 -3.82 -3.23
CA ASN A 26 -5.87 -2.92 -2.34
C ASN A 26 -7.26 -3.44 -1.99
N THR A 27 -7.57 -3.39 -0.70
CA THR A 27 -8.90 -3.71 -0.16
C THR A 27 -9.84 -2.50 -0.19
N CYS A 28 -9.34 -1.31 -0.55
CA CYS A 28 -10.08 -0.07 -0.69
C CYS A 28 -9.55 0.76 -1.87
N VAL A 29 -10.44 1.52 -2.48
CA VAL A 29 -10.10 2.51 -3.51
C VAL A 29 -9.85 3.84 -2.81
N PRO A 30 -8.69 4.50 -3.00
CA PRO A 30 -8.41 5.82 -2.45
C PRO A 30 -9.25 6.89 -3.16
N SER A 31 -9.52 8.00 -2.47
CA SER A 31 -10.18 9.17 -3.07
C SER A 31 -9.24 9.99 -3.96
N GLU A 32 -7.94 9.97 -3.68
CA GLU A 32 -6.91 10.66 -4.45
C GLU A 32 -5.65 9.80 -4.53
N VAL A 33 -5.04 9.76 -5.72
CA VAL A 33 -3.73 9.16 -5.98
C VAL A 33 -2.80 10.27 -6.45
N VAL A 34 -1.69 10.44 -5.75
CA VAL A 34 -0.62 11.35 -6.16
C VAL A 34 0.53 10.54 -6.72
N SER A 35 0.97 10.83 -7.94
CA SER A 35 2.09 10.14 -8.59
C SER A 35 3.10 11.12 -9.15
N ASP A 36 4.27 10.63 -9.53
CA ASP A 36 5.17 11.40 -10.40
C ASP A 36 4.59 11.56 -11.82
N ASN A 37 5.27 12.38 -12.62
CA ASN A 37 5.02 12.51 -14.06
C ASN A 37 5.63 11.36 -14.89
N GLY A 38 5.70 10.15 -14.32
CA GLY A 38 6.16 8.97 -15.03
C GLY A 38 5.27 8.66 -16.25
N PRO A 39 5.82 8.13 -17.36
CA PRO A 39 5.04 7.82 -18.56
C PRO A 39 3.83 6.92 -18.29
N GLN A 40 3.98 5.97 -17.36
CA GLN A 40 2.93 5.04 -16.92
C GLN A 40 1.78 5.71 -16.14
N SER A 41 2.03 6.89 -15.56
CA SER A 41 1.04 7.64 -14.78
C SER A 41 0.30 8.65 -15.65
N VAL A 42 0.94 9.17 -16.70
CA VAL A 42 0.40 10.22 -17.59
C VAL A 42 -0.29 9.62 -18.83
N CYS A 43 -0.29 8.29 -18.97
CA CYS A 43 -0.87 7.62 -20.12
C CYS A 43 -2.41 7.69 -20.13
N ALA A 44 -3.00 7.49 -21.32
CA ALA A 44 -4.45 7.49 -21.48
C ALA A 44 -5.13 6.38 -20.66
N ASN A 45 -4.49 5.21 -20.58
CA ASN A 45 -5.02 4.07 -19.84
C ASN A 45 -5.18 4.36 -18.34
N PHE A 46 -4.22 5.06 -17.73
CA PHE A 46 -4.30 5.42 -16.31
C PHE A 46 -5.35 6.50 -16.05
N LYS A 47 -5.55 7.42 -17.01
CA LYS A 47 -6.60 8.42 -16.95
C LYS A 47 -8.00 7.81 -17.07
N ASP A 48 -8.19 6.86 -17.98
CA ASP A 48 -9.46 6.15 -18.12
C ASP A 48 -9.75 5.32 -16.86
N PHE A 49 -8.71 4.68 -16.30
CA PHE A 49 -8.79 3.95 -15.04
C PHE A 49 -9.19 4.85 -13.86
N SER A 50 -8.61 6.05 -13.72
CA SER A 50 -8.98 6.97 -12.64
C SER A 50 -10.41 7.48 -12.75
N HIS A 51 -10.88 7.69 -13.99
CA HIS A 51 -12.27 8.03 -14.26
C HIS A 51 -13.23 6.87 -13.97
N GLU A 52 -12.88 5.64 -14.34
CA GLU A 52 -13.72 4.45 -14.12
C GLU A 52 -13.85 4.14 -12.62
N TRP A 53 -12.78 4.30 -11.86
CA TRP A 53 -12.73 3.99 -10.42
C TRP A 53 -13.07 5.18 -9.51
N ASP A 54 -13.43 6.32 -10.10
CA ASP A 54 -13.87 7.55 -9.42
C ASP A 54 -12.87 8.07 -8.36
N PHE A 55 -11.59 8.15 -8.73
CA PHE A 55 -10.56 8.77 -7.90
C PHE A 55 -9.84 9.92 -8.61
N ILE A 56 -9.41 10.89 -7.81
CA ILE A 56 -8.64 12.04 -8.31
C ILE A 56 -7.21 11.60 -8.56
N HIS A 57 -6.70 11.79 -9.77
CA HIS A 57 -5.28 11.58 -10.07
C HIS A 57 -4.56 12.92 -10.19
N THR A 58 -3.62 13.16 -9.28
CA THR A 58 -2.80 14.37 -9.24
C THR A 58 -1.36 14.01 -9.54
N THR A 59 -0.72 14.66 -10.51
CA THR A 59 0.70 14.43 -10.77
C THR A 59 1.57 15.52 -10.15
N SER A 60 2.63 15.10 -9.46
CA SER A 60 3.57 16.00 -8.82
C SER A 60 4.64 16.48 -9.81
N SER A 61 5.05 17.74 -9.68
CA SER A 61 6.17 18.27 -10.44
C SER A 61 7.46 17.54 -10.03
N PRO A 62 8.41 17.30 -10.97
CA PRO A 62 9.69 16.63 -10.67
C PRO A 62 10.49 17.26 -9.51
N ARG A 63 10.18 18.50 -9.12
CA ARG A 63 10.82 19.22 -8.02
C ARG A 63 10.26 18.89 -6.62
N TYR A 64 9.23 18.05 -6.49
CA TYR A 64 8.60 17.66 -5.22
C TYR A 64 8.92 16.22 -4.81
N ALA A 65 10.20 15.84 -4.87
CA ALA A 65 10.68 14.49 -4.54
C ALA A 65 10.31 14.01 -3.12
N GLN A 66 10.14 14.92 -2.16
CA GLN A 66 9.78 14.56 -0.78
C GLN A 66 8.42 13.85 -0.68
N SER A 67 7.47 14.18 -1.56
CA SER A 67 6.15 13.53 -1.59
C SER A 67 6.22 12.06 -2.03
N ASN A 68 7.22 11.71 -2.83
CA ASN A 68 7.42 10.34 -3.32
C ASN A 68 8.32 9.50 -2.42
N GLY A 69 9.09 10.12 -1.51
CA GLY A 69 10.04 9.40 -0.65
C GLY A 69 9.37 8.33 0.23
N GLU A 70 8.17 8.59 0.73
CA GLU A 70 7.39 7.60 1.49
C GLU A 70 6.92 6.44 0.59
N ALA A 71 6.48 6.73 -0.63
CA ALA A 71 6.10 5.70 -1.60
C ALA A 71 7.32 4.85 -2.02
N GLU A 72 8.47 5.46 -2.26
CA GLU A 72 9.73 4.76 -2.58
C GLU A 72 10.18 3.86 -1.42
N ARG A 73 10.11 4.38 -0.19
CA ARG A 73 10.43 3.62 1.02
C ARG A 73 9.48 2.43 1.19
N TYR A 74 8.19 2.62 0.90
CA TYR A 74 7.20 1.55 0.94
C TYR A 74 7.50 0.47 -0.12
N VAL A 75 7.83 0.87 -1.35
CA VAL A 75 8.26 -0.05 -2.41
C VAL A 75 9.49 -0.84 -1.99
N GLN A 76 10.47 -0.19 -1.33
CA GLN A 76 11.66 -0.88 -0.82
C GLN A 76 11.30 -1.92 0.25
N ILE A 77 10.39 -1.60 1.17
CA ILE A 77 9.90 -2.54 2.19
C ILE A 77 9.22 -3.76 1.53
N ILE A 78 8.39 -3.55 0.50
CA ILE A 78 7.75 -4.66 -0.24
C ILE A 78 8.80 -5.54 -0.93
N LYS A 79 9.80 -4.94 -1.59
CA LYS A 79 10.87 -5.69 -2.25
C LYS A 79 11.65 -6.55 -1.25
N ASP A 80 11.97 -5.99 -0.08
CA ASP A 80 12.65 -6.73 0.98
C ASP A 80 11.79 -7.86 1.54
N MET A 81 10.46 -7.66 1.65
CA MET A 81 9.52 -8.72 2.03
C MET A 81 9.49 -9.84 0.99
N PHE A 82 9.48 -9.51 -0.30
CA PHE A 82 9.45 -10.51 -1.38
C PHE A 82 10.72 -11.36 -1.38
N LYS A 83 11.88 -10.71 -1.21
CA LYS A 83 13.16 -11.40 -1.11
C LYS A 83 13.19 -12.39 0.07
N LYS A 84 12.69 -11.97 1.24
CA LYS A 84 12.59 -12.85 2.42
C LYS A 84 11.60 -13.99 2.22
N ALA A 85 10.50 -13.73 1.51
CA ALA A 85 9.50 -14.75 1.21
C ALA A 85 10.08 -15.85 0.31
N GLU A 86 10.86 -15.45 -0.71
CA GLU A 86 11.58 -16.36 -1.61
C GLU A 86 12.62 -17.21 -0.86
N GLU A 87 13.48 -16.58 -0.04
CA GLU A 87 14.47 -17.29 0.79
C GLU A 87 13.81 -18.29 1.76
N GLY A 88 12.63 -17.95 2.28
CA GLY A 88 11.86 -18.78 3.21
C GLY A 88 10.86 -19.75 2.55
N GLN A 89 10.78 -19.81 1.22
CA GLN A 89 9.76 -20.56 0.46
C GLN A 89 8.32 -20.32 0.96
N SER A 90 8.03 -19.09 1.36
CA SER A 90 6.73 -18.68 1.86
C SER A 90 5.95 -17.90 0.81
N ASP A 91 4.63 -17.99 0.88
CA ASP A 91 3.74 -17.32 -0.07
C ASP A 91 3.77 -15.80 0.13
N ILE A 92 4.17 -15.08 -0.92
CA ILE A 92 4.28 -13.62 -0.97
C ILE A 92 2.96 -12.92 -0.59
N TYR A 93 1.82 -13.50 -0.98
CA TYR A 93 0.51 -12.91 -0.69
C TYR A 93 0.17 -12.94 0.80
N ILE A 94 0.74 -13.89 1.55
CA ILE A 94 0.60 -13.95 3.01
C ILE A 94 1.37 -12.79 3.64
N SER A 95 2.60 -12.53 3.19
CA SER A 95 3.42 -11.41 3.66
C SER A 95 2.75 -10.06 3.38
N LEU A 96 2.18 -9.87 2.18
CA LEU A 96 1.43 -8.65 1.83
C LEU A 96 0.18 -8.46 2.71
N ARG A 97 -0.50 -9.55 3.10
CA ARG A 97 -1.66 -9.49 4.01
C ARG A 97 -1.28 -9.21 5.46
N GLU A 98 -0.13 -9.70 5.91
CA GLU A 98 0.33 -9.55 7.29
C GLU A 98 0.99 -8.18 7.54
N TYR A 99 1.54 -7.54 6.51
CA TYR A 99 2.16 -6.24 6.64
C TYR A 99 1.22 -5.16 7.21
N PRO A 100 -0.03 -4.98 6.71
CA PRO A 100 -0.99 -4.06 7.31
C PRO A 100 -1.42 -4.42 8.74
N ALA A 101 -1.18 -5.66 9.18
CA ALA A 101 -1.45 -6.13 10.54
C ALA A 101 -0.23 -5.99 11.48
N SER A 102 0.90 -5.46 10.99
CA SER A 102 2.10 -5.23 11.79
C SER A 102 2.07 -3.84 12.42
N PRO A 103 2.35 -3.69 13.74
CA PRO A 103 2.28 -2.39 14.40
C PRO A 103 3.31 -1.41 13.87
N ILE A 104 2.92 -0.15 13.69
CA ILE A 104 3.83 0.95 13.36
C ILE A 104 4.63 1.33 14.62
N GLU A 105 5.94 1.39 14.48
CA GLU A 105 6.86 1.75 15.56
C GLU A 105 6.54 3.15 16.13
N GLY A 106 6.53 3.25 17.46
CA GLY A 106 6.24 4.50 18.17
C GLY A 106 4.76 4.91 18.24
N ILE A 107 3.84 4.25 17.54
CA ILE A 107 2.38 4.47 17.66
C ILE A 107 1.69 3.26 18.29
N GLY A 108 2.20 2.05 18.02
CA GLY A 108 1.63 0.80 18.54
C GLY A 108 0.25 0.47 17.96
N LEU A 109 -0.12 1.09 16.84
CA LEU A 109 -1.28 0.72 16.02
C LEU A 109 -0.80 0.19 14.69
N THR A 110 -1.55 -0.75 14.13
CA THR A 110 -1.30 -1.31 12.80
C THR A 110 -1.92 -0.42 11.72
N PRO A 111 -1.37 -0.39 10.48
CA PRO A 111 -2.00 0.32 9.37
C PRO A 111 -3.47 -0.08 9.16
N ALA A 112 -3.80 -1.37 9.30
CA ALA A 112 -5.17 -1.84 9.17
C ALA A 112 -6.10 -1.35 10.28
N GLN A 113 -5.61 -1.19 11.51
CA GLN A 113 -6.40 -0.56 12.57
C GLN A 113 -6.67 0.91 12.30
N LEU A 114 -5.71 1.63 11.71
CA LEU A 114 -5.89 3.03 11.35
C LEU A 114 -6.90 3.20 10.21
N LEU A 115 -6.90 2.27 9.25
CA LEU A 115 -7.76 2.29 8.08
C LEU A 115 -9.18 1.76 8.35
N PHE A 116 -9.30 0.63 9.05
CA PHE A 116 -10.56 -0.09 9.25
C PHE A 116 -11.14 0.04 10.67
N ASN A 117 -10.46 0.76 11.57
CA ASN A 117 -10.82 0.83 12.98
C ASN A 117 -10.96 -0.56 13.65
N ARG A 118 -10.27 -1.58 13.15
CA ARG A 118 -10.27 -2.95 13.72
C ARG A 118 -8.98 -3.68 13.38
N GLN A 119 -8.66 -4.75 14.11
CA GLN A 119 -7.55 -5.63 13.70
C GLN A 119 -7.99 -6.60 12.59
N LEU A 120 -7.06 -6.94 11.71
CA LEU A 120 -7.26 -8.01 10.73
C LEU A 120 -6.94 -9.35 11.36
N LYS A 121 -7.68 -10.38 10.95
CA LYS A 121 -7.40 -11.76 11.33
C LYS A 121 -6.13 -12.22 10.61
N THR A 122 -5.13 -12.63 11.37
CA THR A 122 -3.87 -13.19 10.86
C THR A 122 -3.80 -14.69 11.14
N LYS A 123 -2.70 -15.35 10.75
CA LYS A 123 -2.43 -16.74 11.11
C LYS A 123 -2.14 -16.94 12.60
N LEU A 124 -1.87 -15.86 13.33
CA LEU A 124 -1.63 -15.91 14.76
C LEU A 124 -2.96 -15.99 15.52
N PRO A 125 -3.04 -16.78 16.61
CA PRO A 125 -4.23 -16.84 17.43
C PRO A 125 -4.53 -15.46 18.03
N MET A 126 -5.78 -15.02 17.90
CA MET A 126 -6.26 -13.69 18.25
C MET A 126 -7.60 -13.78 18.97
N SER A 127 -7.80 -12.92 19.97
CA SER A 127 -9.12 -12.75 20.61
C SER A 127 -10.12 -12.12 19.65
N THR A 128 -11.36 -12.64 19.65
CA THR A 128 -12.46 -12.13 18.82
C THR A 128 -12.80 -10.67 19.11
N GLU A 129 -12.58 -10.20 20.34
CA GLU A 129 -12.81 -8.80 20.76
C GLU A 129 -11.87 -7.80 20.06
N LEU A 130 -10.75 -8.26 19.50
CA LEU A 130 -9.83 -7.40 18.74
C LEU A 130 -10.26 -7.19 17.28
N LEU A 131 -11.15 -8.06 16.78
CA LEU A 131 -11.71 -7.98 15.43
C LEU A 131 -12.88 -6.99 15.33
N GLU A 132 -13.42 -6.57 16.47
CA GLU A 132 -14.50 -5.59 16.57
C GLU A 132 -14.00 -4.16 16.31
N LEU A 133 -14.93 -3.31 15.86
CA LEU A 133 -14.65 -1.90 15.59
C LEU A 133 -14.32 -1.16 16.90
N LYS A 134 -13.21 -0.43 16.89
CA LYS A 134 -12.71 0.39 18.00
C LYS A 134 -12.37 1.80 17.51
N ALA A 135 -12.75 2.81 18.28
CA ALA A 135 -12.36 4.18 17.99
C ALA A 135 -10.92 4.45 18.48
N PHE A 136 -10.03 4.88 17.58
CA PHE A 136 -8.61 5.15 17.89
C PHE A 136 -8.27 6.66 17.94
N GLY A 137 -9.27 7.51 18.16
CA GLY A 137 -9.27 8.97 17.97
C GLY A 137 -7.98 9.75 18.28
N PRO A 138 -7.35 9.63 19.47
CA PRO A 138 -6.18 10.46 19.80
C PRO A 138 -4.92 10.10 18.99
N LYS A 139 -4.73 8.83 18.63
CA LYS A 139 -3.51 8.39 17.91
C LYS A 139 -3.51 8.77 16.43
N GLN A 140 -4.68 8.89 15.81
CA GLN A 140 -4.80 9.37 14.42
C GLN A 140 -4.33 10.83 14.27
N LYS A 141 -4.58 11.68 15.28
CA LYS A 141 -4.11 13.06 15.28
C LYS A 141 -2.58 13.15 15.34
N GLU A 142 -1.95 12.34 16.18
CA GLU A 142 -0.49 12.27 16.29
C GLU A 142 0.16 11.83 14.97
N LEU A 143 -0.43 10.86 14.27
CA LEU A 143 -0.01 10.45 12.93
C LEU A 143 -0.09 11.59 11.91
N MET A 144 -1.20 12.32 11.88
CA MET A 144 -1.35 13.47 11.00
C MET A 144 -0.33 14.59 11.31
N GLU A 145 0.09 14.74 12.56
CA GLU A 145 1.15 15.68 12.93
C GLU A 145 2.54 15.21 12.49
N ARG A 146 2.81 13.90 12.55
CA ARG A 146 4.07 13.31 12.05
C ARG A 146 4.20 13.46 10.54
N GLN A 147 3.12 13.30 9.79
CA GLN A 147 3.10 13.42 8.33
C GLN A 147 3.23 14.87 7.83
N LYS A 148 3.09 15.87 8.70
CA LYS A 148 3.27 17.30 8.36
C LYS A 148 4.72 17.79 8.52
N ARG A 149 5.61 16.98 9.08
CA ARG A 149 7.04 17.30 9.27
C ARG A 149 7.86 16.91 8.05
#